data_AF-A0A453NMY0-F1
#
_entry.id   AF-A0A453NMY0-F1
#
_cell.length_a   1.000
_cell.length_b   1.000
_cell.length_c   1.000
_cell.angle_alpha   90.00
_cell.angle_beta   90.00
_cell.angle_gamma   90.00
#
_symmetry.space_group_name_H-M   'P 1'
#
loop_
_entity.id
_entity.type
_entity.pdbx_description
1 polymer ?
#
loop_
_entity_poly.entity_id
_entity_poly.type
_entity_poly.pdbx_seq_one_letter_code
_entity_poly.pdbx_strand_id
1 'polypeptide(L)'
;MTKMNRCYYLLPREDDPVRTVRNKNCIGKVVFLTTVARPRYDAEGNMTFSGKIGVWPFVQEIPAARRSEYRARGTIEIKSVNVNRRVMRR
;
A
#
# COMPACT_ATOMS: atom_id res chain seq x y z
N MET A 1 7.62 -10.63 -10.13
CA MET A 1 8.05 -11.26 -11.40
C MET A 1 8.63 -10.20 -12.31
N THR A 2 9.94 -10.08 -12.29
CA THR A 2 10.75 -9.34 -13.27
C THR A 2 10.63 -10.01 -14.65
N LYS A 3 11.00 -9.30 -15.73
CA LYS A 3 10.91 -9.80 -17.12
C LYS A 3 11.58 -11.16 -17.34
N MET A 4 12.63 -11.49 -16.58
CA MET A 4 13.44 -12.71 -16.75
C MET A 4 12.72 -14.03 -16.43
N ASN A 5 11.69 -14.05 -15.56
CA ASN A 5 11.06 -15.30 -15.11
C ASN A 5 9.55 -15.28 -15.34
N ARG A 6 9.10 -15.38 -16.60
CA ARG A 6 7.66 -15.51 -16.93
C ARG A 6 7.45 -16.74 -17.82
N CYS A 7 6.55 -17.62 -17.41
CA CYS A 7 5.95 -18.63 -18.29
C CYS A 7 4.52 -18.18 -18.61
N TYR A 8 4.20 -18.08 -19.89
CA TYR A 8 2.84 -17.86 -20.39
C TYR A 8 2.37 -19.14 -21.07
N TYR A 9 1.12 -19.53 -20.87
CA TYR A 9 0.47 -20.55 -21.68
C TYR A 9 -0.15 -19.84 -22.87
N LEU A 10 0.55 -19.86 -24.01
CA LEU A 10 0.11 -19.23 -25.26
C LEU A 10 -0.21 -20.32 -26.29
N LEU A 11 -1.19 -20.04 -27.15
CA LEU A 11 -1.44 -20.87 -28.32
C LEU A 11 -0.35 -20.67 -29.38
N PRO A 12 -0.10 -21.63 -30.29
CA PRO A 12 1.01 -21.57 -31.25
C PRO A 12 1.03 -20.37 -32.23
N ARG A 13 -0.05 -19.58 -32.29
CA ARG A 13 -0.19 -18.39 -33.16
C ARG A 13 -0.52 -17.12 -32.38
N GLU A 14 -0.41 -17.17 -31.06
CA GLU A 14 -0.72 -16.05 -30.20
C GLU A 14 0.55 -15.27 -29.90
N ASP A 15 0.49 -13.95 -30.11
CA ASP A 15 1.61 -13.06 -29.84
C ASP A 15 1.87 -12.92 -28.33
N ASP A 16 3.13 -12.72 -27.97
CA ASP A 16 3.50 -12.50 -26.58
C ASP A 16 2.77 -11.29 -25.98
N PRO A 17 2.17 -11.43 -24.78
CA PRO A 17 1.40 -10.35 -24.18
C PRO A 17 2.30 -9.18 -23.76
N VAL A 18 2.06 -8.00 -24.35
CA VAL A 18 2.76 -6.75 -24.01
C VAL A 18 2.22 -6.18 -22.70
N ARG A 19 3.03 -6.21 -21.63
CA ARG A 19 2.73 -5.46 -20.39
C ARG A 19 3.54 -4.18 -20.32
N THR A 20 2.85 -3.03 -20.32
CA THR A 20 3.41 -1.69 -20.07
C THR A 20 3.58 -1.36 -18.58
N VAL A 21 3.18 -2.29 -17.69
CA VAL A 21 3.19 -2.06 -16.24
C VAL A 21 4.62 -1.86 -15.74
N ARG A 22 4.85 -0.74 -15.04
CA ARG A 22 6.11 -0.46 -14.33
C ARG A 22 6.44 -1.59 -13.34
N ASN A 23 7.73 -1.76 -13.04
CA ASN A 23 8.22 -2.79 -12.13
C ASN A 23 7.42 -2.76 -10.81
N LYS A 24 6.87 -3.91 -10.37
CA LYS A 24 6.11 -4.01 -9.11
C LYS A 24 6.92 -3.54 -7.89
N ASN A 25 8.25 -3.54 -7.98
CA ASN A 25 9.16 -3.05 -6.95
C ASN A 25 9.21 -1.52 -6.85
N CYS A 26 8.77 -0.77 -7.87
CA CYS A 26 8.71 0.71 -7.81
C CYS A 26 7.32 1.25 -7.46
N ILE A 27 6.33 0.37 -7.22
CA ILE A 27 5.03 0.78 -6.69
C ILE A 27 5.16 0.92 -5.18
N GLY A 28 4.93 2.14 -4.66
CA GLY A 28 4.95 2.41 -3.23
C GLY A 28 3.91 1.55 -2.49
N LYS A 29 4.35 0.83 -1.45
CA LYS A 29 3.47 0.09 -0.56
C LYS A 29 3.39 0.82 0.77
N VAL A 30 2.19 1.07 1.26
CA VAL A 30 1.92 1.70 2.56
C VAL A 30 1.33 0.66 3.50
N VAL A 31 1.77 0.67 4.75
CA VAL A 31 1.23 -0.19 5.82
C VAL A 31 0.32 0.66 6.70
N PHE A 32 -0.81 0.08 7.12
CA PHE A 32 -1.77 0.73 8.00
C PHE A 32 -1.93 -0.06 9.30
N LEU A 33 -2.04 0.65 10.42
CA LEU A 33 -2.53 0.12 11.69
C LEU A 33 -4.02 0.38 11.78
N THR A 34 -4.80 -0.67 11.94
CA THR A 34 -6.26 -0.55 12.07
C THR A 34 -6.69 -1.09 13.43
N THR A 35 -7.43 -0.29 14.18
CA THR A 35 -7.99 -0.70 15.47
C THR A 35 -9.49 -0.93 15.32
N VAL A 36 -9.91 -2.14 15.65
CA VAL A 36 -11.31 -2.55 15.65
C VAL A 36 -11.61 -3.19 17.00
N ALA A 37 -12.62 -2.65 17.69
CA ALA A 37 -13.22 -3.22 18.88
C ALA A 37 -14.40 -4.14 18.50
N ARG A 38 -14.88 -4.89 19.48
CA ARG A 38 -16.06 -5.73 19.30
C ARG A 38 -17.30 -4.85 19.04
N PRO A 39 -18.09 -5.13 17.98
CA PRO A 39 -19.36 -4.44 17.79
C PRO A 39 -20.29 -4.65 18.98
N ARG A 40 -21.06 -3.61 19.34
CA ARG A 40 -22.05 -3.68 20.43
C ARG A 40 -23.44 -3.52 19.84
N TYR A 41 -24.38 -4.22 20.46
CA TYR A 41 -25.78 -4.28 20.08
C TYR A 41 -26.64 -3.96 21.30
N ASP A 42 -27.83 -3.40 21.09
CA ASP A 42 -28.85 -3.25 22.13
C ASP A 42 -29.61 -4.58 22.36
N ALA A 43 -30.60 -4.55 23.26
CA ALA A 43 -31.42 -5.72 23.58
C ALA A 43 -32.36 -6.14 22.42
N GLU A 44 -32.63 -5.23 21.48
CA GLU A 44 -33.49 -5.44 20.32
C GLU A 44 -32.69 -5.94 19.09
N GLY A 45 -31.36 -6.02 19.21
CA GLY A 45 -30.47 -6.50 18.16
C GLY A 45 -29.98 -5.40 17.20
N ASN A 46 -30.25 -4.13 17.48
CA ASN A 46 -29.73 -3.03 16.68
C ASN A 46 -28.27 -2.74 17.05
N MET A 47 -27.45 -2.49 16.04
CA MET A 47 -26.02 -2.24 16.21
C MET A 47 -25.79 -0.81 16.72
N THR A 48 -25.37 -0.69 17.97
CA THR A 48 -25.10 0.61 18.62
C THR A 48 -23.67 1.08 18.43
N PHE A 49 -22.73 0.15 18.24
CA PHE A 49 -21.33 0.47 17.97
C PHE A 49 -20.75 -0.51 16.97
N SER A 50 -20.23 -0.03 15.85
CA SER A 50 -19.67 -0.88 14.80
C SER A 50 -18.30 -1.49 15.15
N GLY A 51 -17.67 -1.03 16.22
CA GLY A 51 -16.32 -1.46 16.58
C GLY A 51 -15.20 -0.78 15.80
N LYS A 52 -15.48 -0.05 14.71
CA LYS A 52 -14.44 0.62 13.91
C LYS A 52 -13.94 1.86 14.65
N ILE A 53 -12.70 1.83 15.14
CA ILE A 53 -12.13 2.94 15.91
C ILE A 53 -11.30 3.86 15.00
N GLY A 54 -10.38 3.30 14.21
CA GLY A 54 -9.52 4.12 13.36
C GLY A 54 -8.54 3.34 12.51
N VAL A 55 -7.94 4.05 11.56
CA VAL A 55 -6.91 3.57 10.63
C VAL A 55 -5.80 4.60 10.58
N TRP A 56 -4.57 4.20 10.86
CA TRP A 56 -3.39 5.06 10.87
C TRP A 56 -2.34 4.55 9.88
N PRO A 57 -1.87 5.38 8.93
CA PRO A 57 -0.80 5.00 8.02
C PRO A 57 0.58 5.09 8.69
N PHE A 58 1.46 4.12 8.43
CA PHE A 58 2.89 4.23 8.75
C PHE A 58 3.63 4.94 7.61
N VAL A 59 3.60 6.27 7.65
CA VAL A 59 4.23 7.14 6.66
C VAL A 59 5.04 8.24 7.33
N GLN A 60 5.98 8.80 6.57
CA GLN A 60 6.76 9.95 6.97
C GLN A 60 6.74 11.00 5.85
N GLU A 61 6.57 12.26 6.23
CA GLU A 61 6.73 13.39 5.33
C GLU A 61 8.22 13.71 5.22
N ILE A 62 8.79 13.51 4.02
CA ILE A 62 10.21 13.72 3.74
C ILE A 62 10.33 14.54 2.46
N PRO A 63 11.21 15.56 2.40
CA PRO A 63 11.47 16.25 1.16
C PRO A 63 12.06 15.30 0.09
N ALA A 64 11.62 15.48 -1.15
CA ALA A 64 12.11 14.73 -2.29
C ALA A 64 13.63 14.90 -2.45
N ALA A 65 14.38 13.82 -2.31
CA ALA A 65 15.84 13.85 -2.36
C ALA A 65 16.40 14.13 -3.76
N ARG A 66 15.67 13.71 -4.80
CA ARG A 66 16.03 13.86 -6.21
C ARG A 66 14.88 14.50 -6.97
N ARG A 67 15.22 15.27 -8.02
CA ARG A 67 14.22 15.73 -8.99
C ARG A 67 13.71 14.53 -9.79
N SER A 68 12.41 14.48 -10.00
CA SER A 68 11.75 13.59 -10.96
C SER A 68 10.91 14.43 -11.92
N GLU A 69 10.38 13.81 -12.97
CA GLU A 69 9.53 14.47 -13.97
C GLU A 69 8.33 15.21 -13.34
N TYR A 70 7.71 14.61 -12.32
CA TYR A 70 6.52 15.14 -11.67
C TYR A 70 6.78 15.86 -10.35
N ARG A 71 8.01 15.87 -9.84
CA ARG A 71 8.35 16.42 -8.51
C ARG A 71 9.73 17.05 -8.49
N ALA A 72 9.80 18.32 -8.10
CA ALA A 72 11.06 19.01 -7.89
C ALA A 72 11.78 18.48 -6.64
N ARG A 73 13.11 18.66 -6.58
CA ARG A 73 13.87 18.35 -5.38
C ARG A 73 13.39 19.26 -4.24
N GLY A 74 13.15 18.70 -3.07
CA GLY A 74 12.67 19.43 -1.89
C GLY A 74 11.14 19.45 -1.71
N THR A 75 10.35 19.04 -2.71
CA THR A 75 8.89 18.89 -2.53
C THR A 75 8.60 17.87 -1.42
N ILE A 76 7.71 18.19 -0.48
CA ILE A 76 7.33 17.26 0.59
C ILE A 76 6.62 16.07 -0.02
N GLU A 77 7.14 14.86 0.22
CA GLU A 77 6.60 13.60 -0.23
C GLU A 77 6.26 12.71 0.96
N ILE A 78 5.14 12.00 0.85
CA ILE A 78 4.78 10.95 1.80
C ILE A 78 5.52 9.68 1.39
N LYS A 79 6.41 9.19 2.26
CA LYS A 79 7.13 7.93 2.07
C LYS A 79 6.68 6.90 3.09
N SER A 80 6.53 5.67 2.63
CA SER A 80 6.22 4.56 3.54
C SER A 80 7.44 4.22 4.39
N VAL A 81 7.18 3.94 5.65
CA VAL A 81 8.21 3.52 6.60
C VAL A 81 8.28 2.00 6.62
N ASN A 82 9.50 1.44 6.72
CA ASN A 82 9.65 0.02 6.97
C ASN A 82 9.19 -0.29 8.41
N VAL A 83 8.07 -1.00 8.53
CA VAL A 83 7.43 -1.26 9.82
C VAL A 83 8.12 -2.43 10.52
N ASN A 84 8.72 -2.14 11.67
CA ASN A 84 9.28 -3.13 12.59
C ASN A 84 8.67 -2.99 13.99
N ARG A 85 9.03 -3.87 14.94
CA ARG A 85 8.49 -3.85 16.31
C ARG A 85 8.67 -2.51 17.03
N ARG A 86 9.74 -1.76 16.73
CA ARG A 86 9.99 -0.44 17.33
C ARG A 86 9.09 0.62 16.72
N VAL A 87 8.93 0.61 15.40
CA VAL A 87 8.04 1.53 14.66
C VAL A 87 6.58 1.33 15.06
N MET A 88 6.12 0.09 15.28
CA MET A 88 4.75 -0.18 15.74
C MET A 88 4.45 0.30 17.17
N ARG A 89 5.48 0.54 17.99
CA ARG A 89 5.35 0.93 19.41
C ARG A 89 5.58 2.42 19.63
N ARG A 90 5.90 3.16 18.57
CA ARG A 90 6.14 4.60 18.60
C ARG A 90 4.81 5.33 18.48
#